data_AF-A0A8X8BCT3-F1
#
_entry.id   AF-A0A8X8BCT3-F1
#
_cell.length_a   1.000
_cell.length_b   1.000
_cell.length_c   1.000
_cell.angle_alpha   90.00
_cell.angle_beta   90.00
_cell.angle_gamma   90.00
#
_symmetry.space_group_name_H-M   'P 1'
#
loop_
_entity.id
_entity.type
_entity.pdbx_description
1 polymer ?
#
loop_
_entity_poly.entity_id
_entity_poly.type
_entity_poly.pdbx_seq_one_letter_code
_entity_poly.pdbx_strand_id
1 'polypeptide(L)'
;MGRLVRVVKGQWFKSKQGVWRFECDRLATVQEILVGFNEPVQTLLALIRGVFYIRMVTPTVVTFQLPAWVVGTNGETFQPLNIVSDSDVELLMSVHDWSSEPTLFVVSGSEDVAKYQFTCQTPFAVGGVNFLGT
;
A
#
# COMPACT_ATOMS: atom_id res chain seq x y z
N MET A 1 7.56 19.18 -9.32
CA MET A 1 6.18 18.97 -9.81
C MET A 1 5.52 17.90 -8.96
N GLY A 2 4.23 18.05 -8.64
CA GLY A 2 3.46 17.07 -7.88
C GLY A 2 2.48 16.32 -8.79
N ARG A 3 2.11 15.10 -8.40
CA ARG A 3 1.20 14.23 -9.15
C ARG A 3 -0.01 13.87 -8.29
N LEU A 4 -1.17 13.74 -8.92
CA LEU A 4 -2.37 13.26 -8.25
C LEU A 4 -2.24 11.75 -8.04
N VAL A 5 -2.40 11.32 -6.79
CA VAL A 5 -2.30 9.93 -6.37
C VAL A 5 -3.63 9.53 -5.77
N ARG A 6 -4.23 8.50 -6.35
CA ARG A 6 -5.47 7.93 -5.85
C ARG A 6 -5.16 7.04 -4.66
N VAL A 7 -5.90 7.15 -3.57
CA VAL A 7 -5.68 6.40 -2.34
C VAL A 7 -6.96 5.68 -1.96
N VAL A 8 -6.86 4.39 -1.75
CA VAL A 8 -7.98 3.52 -1.38
C VAL A 8 -7.67 2.77 -0.11
N LYS A 9 -8.68 2.58 0.73
CA LYS A 9 -8.57 1.86 2.00
C LYS A 9 -9.33 0.54 1.92
N GLY A 10 -8.77 -0.51 2.51
CA GLY A 10 -9.35 -1.85 2.44
C GLY A 10 -8.38 -2.93 2.91
N GLN A 11 -8.58 -4.13 2.39
CA GLN A 11 -7.86 -5.33 2.79
C GLN A 11 -7.28 -6.06 1.57
N TRP A 12 -6.06 -6.57 1.74
CA TRP A 12 -5.42 -7.45 0.75
C TRP A 12 -5.81 -8.90 0.99
N PHE A 13 -6.12 -9.59 -0.11
CA PHE A 13 -6.37 -11.03 -0.14
C PHE A 13 -5.48 -11.68 -1.20
N LYS A 14 -4.95 -12.86 -0.87
CA LYS A 14 -4.26 -13.72 -1.83
C LYS A 14 -5.12 -14.95 -2.09
N SER A 15 -5.47 -15.15 -3.36
CA SER A 15 -6.23 -16.33 -3.78
C SER A 15 -5.40 -17.61 -3.71
N LYS A 16 -6.06 -18.78 -3.77
CA LYS A 16 -5.38 -20.09 -3.88
C LYS A 16 -4.48 -20.20 -5.12
N GLN A 17 -4.75 -19.42 -6.16
CA GLN A 17 -3.96 -19.37 -7.39
C GLN A 17 -2.77 -18.40 -7.28
N GLY A 18 -2.56 -17.75 -6.13
CA GLY A 18 -1.47 -16.80 -5.89
C GLY A 18 -1.77 -15.36 -6.32
N VAL A 19 -2.95 -15.11 -6.88
CA VAL A 19 -3.39 -13.77 -7.32
C VAL A 19 -3.74 -12.89 -6.13
N TRP A 20 -3.19 -11.68 -6.08
CA TRP A 20 -3.47 -10.63 -5.11
C TRP A 20 -4.64 -9.76 -5.55
N ARG A 21 -5.57 -9.52 -4.62
CA ARG A 21 -6.73 -8.65 -4.83
C ARG A 21 -6.91 -7.74 -3.63
N PHE A 22 -7.25 -6.49 -3.91
CA PHE A 22 -7.60 -5.53 -2.88
C PHE A 22 -9.11 -5.37 -2.82
N GLU A 23 -9.70 -5.69 -1.68
CA GLU A 23 -11.11 -5.42 -1.41
C GLU A 23 -11.21 -4.06 -0.71
N CYS A 24 -11.80 -3.08 -1.39
CA CYS A 24 -12.01 -1.76 -0.82
C CYS A 24 -13.07 -1.82 0.27
N ASP A 25 -12.83 -1.11 1.37
CA ASP A 25 -13.82 -0.94 2.43
C ASP A 25 -15.06 -0.28 1.83
N ARG A 26 -16.23 -0.92 1.96
CA ARG A 26 -17.49 -0.39 1.41
C ARG A 26 -17.87 0.99 1.95
N LEU A 27 -17.35 1.34 3.12
CA LEU A 27 -17.59 2.61 3.80
C LEU A 27 -16.49 3.64 3.52
N ALA A 28 -15.35 3.24 2.95
CA ALA A 28 -14.27 4.16 2.65
C ALA A 28 -14.43 4.72 1.23
N THR A 29 -14.57 6.04 1.13
CA THR A 29 -14.50 6.72 -0.16
C THR A 29 -13.06 6.70 -0.66
N VAL A 30 -12.90 6.49 -1.97
CA VAL A 30 -11.64 6.74 -2.68
C VAL A 30 -11.25 8.20 -2.48
N GLN A 31 -9.97 8.43 -2.19
CA GLN A 31 -9.44 9.78 -1.96
C GLN A 31 -8.36 10.08 -2.98
N GLU A 32 -8.11 11.36 -3.23
CA GLU A 32 -7.06 11.80 -4.14
C GLU A 32 -6.18 12.81 -3.39
N ILE A 33 -4.87 12.58 -3.41
CA ILE A 33 -3.89 13.44 -2.75
C ILE A 33 -2.84 13.89 -3.76
N LEU A 34 -2.34 15.10 -3.61
CA LEU A 34 -1.22 15.61 -4.41
C LEU A 34 0.08 15.25 -3.70
N VAL A 35 0.97 14.53 -4.39
CA VAL A 35 2.25 14.07 -3.82
C VAL A 35 3.40 14.56 -4.70
N GLY A 36 4.43 15.15 -4.09
CA GLY A 36 5.64 15.55 -4.79
C GLY A 36 6.48 14.35 -5.27
N PHE A 37 7.26 14.54 -6.34
CA PHE A 37 8.16 13.48 -6.83
C PHE A 37 9.18 13.02 -5.77
N ASN A 38 9.71 13.96 -4.97
CA ASN A 38 10.63 13.71 -3.86
C ASN A 38 9.94 13.94 -2.50
N GLU A 39 8.64 13.61 -2.40
CA GLU A 39 7.93 13.76 -1.13
C GLU A 39 8.52 12.79 -0.10
N PRO A 40 8.92 13.27 1.10
CA PRO A 40 9.36 12.37 2.15
C PRO A 40 8.27 11.36 2.50
N VAL A 41 8.63 10.10 2.68
CA VAL A 41 7.69 9.01 2.96
C VAL A 41 6.84 9.31 4.20
N GLN A 42 7.43 9.96 5.21
CA GLN A 42 6.72 10.33 6.43
C GLN A 42 5.62 11.36 6.17
N THR A 43 5.84 12.31 5.25
CA THR A 43 4.82 13.29 4.86
C THR A 43 3.68 12.59 4.12
N LEU A 44 4.00 11.69 3.18
CA LEU A 44 2.99 10.89 2.48
C LEU A 44 2.13 10.08 3.47
N LEU A 45 2.76 9.37 4.40
CA LEU A 45 2.05 8.59 5.42
C LEU A 45 1.19 9.48 6.33
N ALA A 46 1.66 10.68 6.68
CA ALA A 46 0.88 11.64 7.46
C ALA A 46 -0.35 12.15 6.69
N LEU A 47 -0.22 12.46 5.40
CA LEU A 47 -1.33 12.86 4.53
C LEU A 47 -2.38 11.76 4.45
N ILE A 48 -1.96 10.51 4.18
CA ILE A 48 -2.86 9.35 4.11
C ILE A 48 -3.62 9.14 5.42
N ARG A 49 -2.91 9.23 6.56
CA ARG A 49 -3.55 9.12 7.88
C ARG A 49 -4.56 10.25 8.12
N GLY A 50 -4.25 11.48 7.71
CA GLY A 50 -5.15 12.62 7.84
C GLY A 50 -6.43 12.43 7.03
N VAL A 51 -6.31 11.96 5.79
CA VAL A 51 -7.43 11.77 4.87
C VAL A 51 -8.37 10.64 5.30
N PHE A 52 -7.86 9.57 5.91
CA PHE A 52 -8.69 8.47 6.44
C PHE A 52 -8.97 8.56 7.95
N TYR A 53 -8.61 9.68 8.60
CA TYR A 53 -8.74 9.87 10.04
C TYR A 53 -8.13 8.73 10.89
N ILE A 54 -7.01 8.16 10.43
CA ILE A 54 -6.32 7.05 11.09
C ILE A 54 -5.45 7.60 12.22
N ARG A 55 -5.62 7.09 13.44
CA ARG A 55 -4.83 7.51 14.61
C ARG A 55 -3.36 7.15 14.43
N MET A 56 -2.46 7.96 15.00
CA MET A 56 -1.00 7.73 14.93
C MET A 56 -0.60 6.34 15.46
N VAL A 57 -1.25 5.88 16.52
CA VAL A 57 -1.00 4.57 17.15
C VAL A 57 -1.55 3.38 16.37
N THR A 58 -2.46 3.61 15.40
CA THR A 58 -3.06 2.53 14.63
C THR A 58 -2.06 2.01 13.60
N PRO A 59 -1.74 0.70 13.60
CA PRO A 59 -0.90 0.09 12.58
C PRO A 59 -1.47 0.37 11.20
N THR A 60 -0.62 0.82 10.29
CA THR A 60 -1.01 1.17 8.91
C THR A 60 0.08 0.74 7.96
N VAL A 61 -0.31 0.09 6.88
CA VAL A 61 0.58 -0.29 5.77
C VAL A 61 0.05 0.36 4.51
N VAL A 62 0.95 1.01 3.77
CA VAL A 62 0.66 1.62 2.48
C VAL A 62 1.40 0.85 1.42
N THR A 63 0.68 0.45 0.38
CA THR A 63 1.20 -0.41 -0.69
C THR A 63 0.79 0.12 -2.05
N PHE A 64 1.52 -0.29 -3.08
CA PHE A 64 1.11 -0.10 -4.47
C PHE A 64 1.37 -1.37 -5.28
N GLN A 65 0.60 -1.55 -6.36
CA GLN A 65 0.86 -2.60 -7.33
C GLN A 65 1.59 -2.02 -8.53
N LEU A 66 2.62 -2.74 -8.99
CA LEU A 66 3.31 -2.38 -10.21
C LEU A 66 2.34 -2.46 -11.40
N PRO A 67 2.38 -1.49 -12.32
CA PRO A 67 1.59 -1.55 -13.54
C PRO A 67 1.87 -2.81 -14.36
N ALA A 68 0.87 -3.26 -15.10
CA ALA A 68 0.98 -4.46 -15.96
C ALA A 68 2.11 -4.37 -16.99
N TRP A 69 2.48 -3.18 -17.45
CA TRP A 69 3.58 -3.01 -18.39
C TRP A 69 4.96 -3.29 -17.77
N VAL A 70 5.11 -3.18 -16.45
CA VAL A 70 6.35 -3.49 -15.73
C VAL A 70 6.49 -4.99 -15.51
N VAL A 71 5.39 -5.67 -15.15
CA VAL A 71 5.41 -7.07 -14.68
C VAL A 71 4.93 -8.07 -15.75
N GLY A 72 4.44 -7.58 -16.88
CA GLY A 72 3.88 -8.40 -17.94
C GLY A 72 2.57 -9.09 -17.53
N THR A 73 2.34 -10.32 -18.02
CA THR A 73 1.07 -11.05 -17.85
C THR A 73 0.82 -11.53 -16.42
N ASN A 74 1.84 -11.53 -15.56
CA ASN A 74 1.77 -12.11 -14.22
C ASN A 74 1.69 -11.06 -13.10
N GLY A 75 1.42 -9.79 -13.45
CA GLY A 75 1.38 -8.68 -12.48
C GLY A 75 0.50 -8.92 -11.26
N GLU A 76 -0.65 -9.57 -11.44
CA GLU A 76 -1.57 -9.82 -10.32
C GLU A 76 -1.05 -10.88 -9.33
N THR A 77 -0.08 -11.70 -9.71
CA THR A 77 0.57 -12.67 -8.79
C THR A 77 1.72 -12.05 -8.01
N PHE A 78 2.19 -10.88 -8.44
CA PHE A 78 3.26 -10.15 -7.78
C PHE A 78 2.74 -9.53 -6.48
N GLN A 79 3.53 -9.70 -5.42
CA GLN A 79 3.19 -9.13 -4.12
C GLN A 79 3.14 -7.59 -4.19
N PRO A 80 2.15 -6.93 -3.58
CA PRO A 80 2.14 -5.48 -3.46
C PRO A 80 3.44 -4.95 -2.83
N LEU A 81 3.98 -3.87 -3.38
CA LEU A 81 5.18 -3.24 -2.83
C LEU A 81 4.77 -2.35 -1.66
N ASN A 82 5.46 -2.51 -0.53
CA ASN A 82 5.28 -1.64 0.64
C ASN A 82 6.03 -0.32 0.41
N ILE A 83 5.39 0.80 0.75
CA ILE A 83 6.04 2.11 0.77
C ILE A 83 6.55 2.36 2.20
N VAL A 84 7.86 2.20 2.40
CA VAL A 84 8.50 2.32 3.72
C VAL A 84 9.65 3.33 3.74
N SER A 85 10.16 3.69 2.56
CA SER A 85 11.30 4.61 2.38
C SER A 85 11.01 5.65 1.30
N ASP A 86 11.80 6.72 1.27
CA ASP A 86 11.71 7.77 0.25
C ASP A 86 11.97 7.20 -1.16
N SER A 87 12.87 6.22 -1.29
CA SER A 87 13.13 5.52 -2.56
C SER A 87 11.92 4.76 -3.10
N ASP A 88 11.02 4.29 -2.23
CA ASP A 88 9.78 3.64 -2.67
C ASP A 88 8.79 4.66 -3.25
N VAL A 89 8.79 5.89 -2.72
CA VAL A 89 7.99 7.00 -3.27
C VAL A 89 8.55 7.42 -4.62
N GLU A 90 9.86 7.54 -4.75
CA GLU A 90 10.52 7.81 -6.03
C GLU A 90 10.22 6.71 -7.07
N LEU A 91 10.24 5.44 -6.64
CA LEU A 91 9.89 4.31 -7.50
C LEU A 91 8.43 4.41 -7.99
N LEU A 92 7.49 4.65 -7.07
CA LEU A 92 6.08 4.87 -7.41
C LEU A 92 5.95 5.98 -8.46
N MET A 93 6.62 7.10 -8.26
CA MET A 93 6.53 8.22 -9.18
C MET A 93 7.16 7.91 -10.55
N SER A 94 8.29 7.22 -10.55
CA SER A 94 9.04 6.86 -11.76
C SER A 94 8.30 5.85 -12.63
N VAL A 95 7.70 4.80 -12.04
CA VAL A 95 6.88 3.82 -12.80
C VAL A 95 5.57 4.44 -13.27
N HIS A 96 5.11 5.52 -12.64
CA HIS A 96 3.95 6.22 -13.13
C HIS A 96 4.29 7.37 -14.09
N ASP A 97 5.55 7.74 -14.28
CA ASP A 97 5.94 8.94 -15.02
C ASP A 97 5.28 9.05 -16.42
N TRP A 98 5.25 7.93 -17.14
CA TRP A 98 4.67 7.80 -18.49
C TRP A 98 3.30 7.11 -18.53
N SER A 99 2.74 6.76 -17.38
CA SER A 99 1.50 5.97 -17.27
C SER A 99 0.42 6.68 -16.44
N SER A 100 -0.72 6.00 -16.26
CA SER A 100 -1.88 6.52 -15.53
C SER A 100 -1.53 6.92 -14.10
N GLU A 101 -2.43 7.69 -13.48
CA GLU A 101 -2.30 8.11 -12.09
C GLU A 101 -2.07 6.91 -11.15
N PRO A 102 -1.08 7.00 -10.24
CA PRO A 102 -0.78 5.93 -9.29
C PRO A 102 -1.95 5.71 -8.33
N THR A 103 -2.16 4.45 -7.94
CA THR A 103 -3.10 4.09 -6.87
C THR A 103 -2.34 3.48 -5.69
N LEU A 104 -2.57 4.04 -4.50
CA LEU A 104 -2.09 3.55 -3.22
C LEU A 104 -3.19 2.81 -2.49
N PHE A 105 -2.83 1.66 -1.93
CA PHE A 105 -3.69 0.78 -1.17
C PHE A 105 -3.29 0.82 0.31
N VAL A 106 -4.24 1.19 1.15
CA VAL A 106 -4.04 1.42 2.58
C VAL A 106 -4.74 0.34 3.38
N VAL A 107 -3.95 -0.42 4.13
CA VAL A 107 -4.44 -1.37 5.13
C VAL A 107 -4.24 -0.76 6.50
N SER A 108 -5.26 -0.73 7.35
CA SER A 108 -5.18 -0.12 8.68
C SER A 108 -5.83 -0.99 9.73
N GLY A 109 -5.28 -0.99 10.94
CA GLY A 109 -5.77 -1.80 12.05
C GLY A 109 -4.88 -3.01 12.29
N SER A 110 -4.77 -3.43 13.55
CA SER A 110 -3.85 -4.49 13.96
C SER A 110 -4.12 -5.82 13.28
N GLU A 111 -5.40 -6.20 13.16
CA GLU A 111 -5.79 -7.49 12.57
C GLU A 111 -5.47 -7.53 11.07
N ASP A 112 -5.87 -6.50 10.33
CA ASP A 112 -5.73 -6.49 8.87
C ASP A 112 -4.27 -6.33 8.44
N VAL A 113 -3.50 -5.52 9.16
CA VAL A 113 -2.06 -5.39 8.94
C VAL A 113 -1.35 -6.72 9.23
N ALA A 114 -1.69 -7.40 10.33
CA ALA A 114 -1.11 -8.70 10.65
C ALA A 114 -1.46 -9.77 9.60
N LYS A 115 -2.72 -9.83 9.15
CA LYS A 115 -3.16 -10.73 8.07
C LYS A 115 -2.39 -10.49 6.78
N TYR A 116 -2.22 -9.23 6.38
CA TYR A 116 -1.43 -8.87 5.22
C TYR A 116 0.03 -9.33 5.36
N GLN A 117 0.70 -8.99 6.46
CA GLN A 117 2.10 -9.36 6.70
C GLN A 117 2.32 -10.87 6.75
N PHE A 118 1.39 -11.60 7.38
CA PHE A 118 1.38 -13.06 7.37
C PHE A 118 1.28 -13.61 5.94
N THR A 119 0.37 -13.05 5.12
CA THR A 119 0.16 -13.47 3.73
C THR A 119 1.38 -13.18 2.84
N CYS A 120 2.09 -12.09 3.13
CA CYS A 120 3.36 -11.73 2.50
C CYS A 120 4.55 -12.55 2.99
N GLN A 121 4.38 -13.44 3.97
CA GLN A 121 5.45 -14.20 4.64
C GLN A 121 6.57 -13.28 5.16
N THR A 122 6.23 -12.06 5.55
CA THR A 122 7.16 -11.12 6.16
C THR A 122 7.09 -11.25 7.68
N PRO A 123 8.20 -11.15 8.42
CA PRO A 123 8.15 -11.10 9.89
C PRO A 123 7.27 -9.97 10.40
N PHE A 124 6.44 -10.22 11.43
CA PHE A 124 5.57 -9.21 12.04
C PHE A 124 5.35 -9.43 13.53
N ALA A 125 4.84 -8.40 14.22
CA ALA A 125 4.56 -8.45 15.65
C ALA A 125 3.10 -8.13 15.98
N VAL A 126 2.48 -8.93 16.86
CA VAL A 126 1.13 -8.69 17.38
C VAL A 126 1.20 -8.70 18.91
N GLY A 127 0.83 -7.59 19.54
CA GLY A 127 0.84 -7.48 21.00
C GLY A 127 2.22 -7.71 21.66
N GLY A 128 3.32 -7.41 20.94
CA GLY A 128 4.69 -7.62 21.42
C GLY A 128 5.26 -9.02 21.18
N VAL A 129 4.50 -9.93 20.56
CA VAL A 129 4.96 -11.25 20.14
C VAL A 129 5.37 -11.22 18.67
N ASN A 130 6.58 -11.70 18.37
CA ASN A 130 7.11 -11.77 17.00
C ASN A 130 6.73 -13.09 16.32
N PHE A 131 6.28 -13.02 15.07
CA PHE A 131 5.98 -14.14 14.20
C PHE A 131 6.93 -14.10 13.01
N LEU A 132 7.58 -15.24 12.71
CA LEU A 132 8.38 -15.41 11.50
C LEU A 132 7.43 -15.82 10.37
N GLY A 133 7.51 -15.14 9.23
CA GLY A 133 6.83 -15.60 8.02
C GLY A 133 7.47 -16.92 7.58
N THR A 134 6.71 -18.01 7.64
CA THR A 134 7.14 -19.35 7.22
C THR A 134 6.97 -19.57 5.74
#